data_AF-A0A813KQZ2-F1
#
_entry.id   AF-A0A813KQZ2-F1
#
_cell.length_a   1.000
_cell.length_b   1.000
_cell.length_c   1.000
_cell.angle_alpha   90.00
_cell.angle_beta   90.00
_cell.angle_gamma   90.00
#
_symmetry.space_group_name_H-M   'P 1'
#
loop_
_entity.id
_entity.type
_entity.pdbx_description
1 polymer ?
#
loop_
_entity_poly.entity_id
_entity_poly.type
_entity_poly.pdbx_seq_one_letter_code
_entity_poly.pdbx_strand_id
1 'polypeptide(L)'
;VLECLKMLGQPGSGVPPEATRWLVCLTDGDDLGSSRPNAQGQLVSQMLAGRSAPAGLNMVMITVGALKKENVQVIQSWVRHVSGSGGQGVHLGDKDASGIAKSFDVVAEFLAAEVGGATEC
;
A
#
# COMPACT_ATOMS: atom_id res chain seq x y z
N VAL A 1 4.62 -3.70 5.67
CA VAL A 1 3.31 -3.00 5.67
C VAL A 1 2.99 -2.35 7.01
N LEU A 2 2.78 -3.12 8.09
CA LEU A 2 2.36 -2.59 9.40
C LEU A 2 3.24 -1.44 9.91
N GLU A 3 4.56 -1.61 9.87
CA GLU A 3 5.47 -0.58 10.38
C GLU A 3 5.43 0.71 9.55
N CYS A 4 5.41 0.59 8.22
CA CYS A 4 5.25 1.73 7.31
C CYS A 4 3.95 2.50 7.59
N LEU A 5 2.87 1.77 7.87
CA LEU A 5 1.57 2.32 8.22
C LEU A 5 1.63 3.11 9.54
N LYS A 6 2.33 2.62 10.57
CA LYS A 6 2.55 3.38 11.81
C LYS A 6 3.35 4.66 11.56
N MET A 7 4.39 4.59 10.73
CA MET A 7 5.19 5.76 10.37
C MET A 7 4.34 6.83 9.68
N LEU A 8 3.45 6.42 8.76
CA LEU A 8 2.51 7.34 8.08
C LEU A 8 1.49 7.97 9.04
N GLY A 9 1.12 7.26 10.11
CA GLY A 9 0.28 7.77 11.18
C GLY A 9 0.97 8.76 12.13
N GLN A 10 2.30 8.90 12.05
CA GLN A 10 3.11 9.82 12.83
C GLN A 10 3.83 10.80 11.89
N PRO A 11 3.09 11.70 11.20
CA PRO A 11 3.70 12.63 10.27
C PRO A 11 4.78 13.46 10.98
N GLY A 12 5.97 13.52 10.36
CA GLY A 12 7.07 14.36 10.84
C GLY A 12 6.67 15.84 10.85
N SER A 13 7.41 16.64 11.63
CA SER A 13 7.21 18.09 11.68
C SER A 13 7.27 18.71 10.28
N GLY A 14 6.18 19.36 9.86
CA GLY A 14 6.09 20.06 8.56
C GLY A 14 5.22 19.40 7.50
N VAL A 15 4.69 18.19 7.72
CA VAL A 15 3.71 17.58 6.80
C VAL A 15 2.30 18.03 7.20
N PRO A 16 1.55 18.71 6.32
CA PRO A 16 0.17 19.10 6.60
C PRO A 16 -0.70 17.88 6.95
N PRO A 17 -1.66 18.00 7.89
CA PRO A 17 -2.57 16.90 8.24
C PRO A 17 -3.31 16.31 7.04
N GLU A 18 -3.68 17.18 6.10
CA GLU A 18 -4.42 16.92 4.86
C GLU A 18 -3.53 16.46 3.69
N ALA A 19 -2.21 16.39 3.86
CA ALA A 19 -1.32 15.92 2.82
C ALA A 19 -1.65 14.46 2.45
N THR A 20 -1.70 14.19 1.15
CA THR A 20 -1.86 12.83 0.65
C THR A 20 -0.68 11.97 1.09
N ARG A 21 -0.97 10.74 1.52
CA ARG A 21 0.03 9.79 2.02
C ARG A 21 0.07 8.59 1.10
N TRP A 22 1.23 8.28 0.53
CA TRP A 22 1.40 7.11 -0.31
C TRP A 22 2.11 5.98 0.43
N LEU A 23 1.52 4.79 0.37
CA LEU A 23 2.16 3.55 0.76
C LEU A 23 2.32 2.64 -0.46
N VAL A 24 3.54 2.53 -0.97
CA VAL A 24 3.89 1.57 -2.03
C VAL A 24 4.66 0.42 -1.39
N CYS A 25 4.11 -0.80 -1.46
CA CYS A 25 4.74 -1.99 -0.91
C CYS A 25 5.04 -3.00 -2.01
N LEU A 26 6.27 -3.51 -2.06
CA LEU A 26 6.64 -4.68 -2.87
C LEU A 26 6.84 -5.88 -1.94
N THR A 27 6.22 -7.03 -2.26
CA THR A 27 6.35 -8.26 -1.48
C THR A 27 6.20 -9.50 -2.36
N ASP A 28 6.83 -10.60 -2.01
CA ASP A 28 6.55 -11.93 -2.57
C ASP A 28 5.44 -12.66 -1.79
N GLY A 29 4.91 -12.05 -0.74
CA GLY A 29 3.76 -12.52 0.05
C GLY A 29 4.00 -13.77 0.89
N ASP A 30 5.22 -14.30 0.94
CA ASP A 30 5.65 -15.27 1.93
C ASP A 30 6.23 -14.51 3.12
N ASP A 31 5.33 -14.02 3.97
CA ASP A 31 5.71 -13.41 5.24
C ASP A 31 6.23 -14.49 6.20
N LEU A 32 7.52 -14.83 6.05
CA LEU A 32 8.23 -15.79 6.91
C LEU A 32 8.59 -15.18 8.28
N GLY A 33 8.41 -13.87 8.46
CA GLY A 33 8.88 -13.10 9.63
C GLY A 33 7.78 -12.63 10.58
N SER A 34 6.51 -12.63 10.15
CA SER A 34 5.39 -12.23 11.02
C SER A 34 5.19 -13.21 12.18
N SER A 35 4.96 -12.65 13.37
CA SER A 35 4.54 -13.43 14.54
C SER A 35 3.17 -14.09 14.26
N ARG A 36 2.92 -15.29 14.82
CA ARG A 36 1.65 -16.04 14.63
C ARG A 36 0.36 -15.18 14.72
N PRO A 37 0.25 -14.19 15.64
CA PRO A 37 -0.93 -13.33 15.71
C PRO A 37 -1.16 -12.42 14.49
N ASN A 38 -0.14 -12.19 13.67
CA ASN A 38 -0.18 -11.33 12.49
C ASN A 38 0.09 -12.10 11.18
N ALA A 39 0.01 -13.43 11.20
CA ALA A 39 0.31 -14.28 10.04
C ALA A 39 -0.60 -14.02 8.82
N GLN A 40 -1.76 -13.38 9.03
CA GLN A 40 -2.68 -12.96 7.96
C GLN A 40 -2.86 -11.43 7.95
N GLY A 41 -1.87 -10.71 8.50
CA GLY A 41 -1.86 -9.25 8.58
C GLY A 41 -3.05 -8.65 9.33
N GLN A 42 -3.54 -9.35 10.36
CA GLN A 42 -4.65 -8.92 11.22
C GLN A 42 -4.43 -7.50 11.77
N LEU A 43 -3.19 -7.15 12.13
CA LEU A 43 -2.88 -5.83 12.67
C LEU A 43 -3.03 -4.73 11.61
N VAL A 44 -2.64 -5.01 10.37
CA VAL A 44 -2.84 -4.08 9.24
C VAL A 44 -4.33 -3.90 9.00
N SER A 45 -5.10 -5.00 8.94
CA SER A 45 -6.55 -4.95 8.76
C SER A 45 -7.24 -4.14 9.85
N GLN A 46 -6.85 -4.33 11.12
CA GLN A 46 -7.38 -3.55 12.25
C GLN A 46 -7.02 -2.07 12.14
N MET A 47 -5.79 -1.76 11.74
CA MET A 47 -5.35 -0.36 11.65
C MET A 47 -6.09 0.39 10.54
N LEU A 48 -6.28 -0.26 9.39
CA LEU A 48 -7.04 0.31 8.27
C LEU A 48 -8.52 0.46 8.60
N ALA A 49 -9.13 -0.54 9.25
CA ALA A 49 -10.54 -0.49 9.63
C ALA A 49 -10.85 0.46 10.80
N GLY A 50 -9.85 0.80 11.60
CA GLY A 50 -9.98 1.66 12.77
C GLY A 50 -9.84 3.14 12.45
N ARG A 51 -10.01 3.98 13.49
CA ARG A 51 -9.71 5.43 13.42
C ARG A 51 -8.21 5.74 13.30
N SER A 52 -7.37 4.71 13.32
CA SER A 52 -5.91 4.81 13.27
C SER A 52 -5.37 4.78 11.84
N ALA A 53 -6.22 4.60 10.84
CA ALA A 53 -5.81 4.71 9.44
C ALA A 53 -5.32 6.15 9.16
N PRO A 54 -4.15 6.33 8.54
CA PRO A 54 -3.70 7.66 8.13
C PRO A 54 -4.74 8.30 7.21
N ALA A 55 -5.12 9.55 7.48
CA ALA A 55 -6.03 10.28 6.60
C ALA A 55 -5.41 10.48 5.21
N GLY A 56 -6.23 10.49 4.15
CA GLY A 56 -5.73 10.68 2.79
C GLY A 56 -4.71 9.61 2.35
N LEU A 57 -4.84 8.38 2.86
CA LEU A 57 -3.96 7.28 2.49
C LEU A 57 -4.29 6.77 1.08
N ASN A 58 -3.29 6.70 0.22
CA ASN A 58 -3.24 5.92 -1.00
C ASN A 58 -2.31 4.71 -0.79
N MET A 59 -2.65 3.58 -1.39
CA MET A 59 -1.94 2.32 -1.22
C MET A 59 -1.79 1.59 -2.56
N VAL A 60 -0.54 1.24 -2.89
CA VAL A 60 -0.23 0.30 -3.97
C VAL A 60 0.49 -0.90 -3.38
N MET A 61 -0.11 -2.08 -3.54
CA MET A 61 0.47 -3.35 -3.18
C MET A 61 0.97 -4.04 -4.44
N ILE A 62 2.28 -4.25 -4.56
CA ILE A 62 2.91 -4.99 -5.64
C ILE A 62 3.28 -6.37 -5.08
N THR A 63 2.75 -7.42 -5.68
CA THR A 63 3.05 -8.80 -5.29
C THR A 63 3.76 -9.54 -6.40
N VAL A 64 4.78 -10.34 -6.08
CA VAL A 64 5.56 -11.08 -7.06
C VAL A 64 5.55 -12.57 -6.76
N GLY A 65 5.33 -13.39 -7.79
CA GLY A 65 5.40 -14.83 -7.69
C GLY A 65 4.07 -15.48 -7.32
N ALA A 66 4.13 -16.71 -6.80
CA ALA A 66 2.97 -17.54 -6.57
C ALA A 66 2.43 -17.39 -5.14
N LEU A 67 1.78 -16.27 -4.85
CA LEU A 67 1.14 -16.06 -3.55
C LEU A 67 -0.02 -17.02 -3.33
N LYS A 68 -0.17 -17.48 -2.09
CA LYS A 68 -1.36 -18.21 -1.64
C LYS A 68 -2.61 -17.35 -1.83
N LYS A 69 -3.72 -17.98 -2.22
CA LYS A 69 -4.99 -17.30 -2.50
C LYS A 69 -5.48 -16.49 -1.29
N GLU A 70 -5.25 -17.01 -0.09
CA GLU A 70 -5.62 -16.38 1.17
C GLU A 70 -4.85 -15.06 1.36
N ASN A 71 -3.56 -15.03 1.05
CA ASN A 71 -2.73 -13.81 1.15
C ASN A 71 -3.17 -12.77 0.13
N VAL A 72 -3.50 -13.19 -1.09
CA VAL A 72 -4.08 -12.31 -2.11
C VAL A 72 -5.40 -11.70 -1.64
N GLN A 73 -6.28 -12.50 -1.02
CA GLN A 73 -7.55 -12.01 -0.49
C GLN A 73 -7.37 -10.98 0.63
N VAL A 74 -6.38 -11.19 1.50
CA VAL A 74 -6.01 -10.23 2.55
C VAL A 74 -5.55 -8.91 1.94
N ILE A 75 -4.63 -8.95 0.98
CA ILE A 75 -4.15 -7.75 0.27
C ILE A 75 -5.30 -7.04 -0.46
N GLN A 76 -6.15 -7.79 -1.15
CA GLN A 76 -7.34 -7.25 -1.81
C GLN A 76 -8.34 -6.63 -0.83
N SER A 77 -8.38 -7.10 0.42
CA SER A 77 -9.22 -6.48 1.46
C SER A 77 -8.67 -5.11 1.88
N TRP A 78 -7.35 -4.98 2.00
CA TRP A 78 -6.70 -3.72 2.37
C TRP A 78 -6.89 -2.65 1.30
N VAL A 79 -6.61 -2.97 0.04
CA VAL A 79 -6.76 -2.01 -1.06
C VAL A 79 -8.23 -1.58 -1.21
N ARG A 80 -9.19 -2.51 -1.06
CA ARG A 80 -10.62 -2.16 -1.06
C ARG A 80 -10.98 -1.26 0.11
N HIS A 81 -10.39 -1.48 1.28
CA HIS A 81 -10.62 -0.62 2.43
C HIS A 81 -10.15 0.81 2.16
N VAL A 82 -8.91 0.95 1.69
CA VAL A 82 -8.32 2.25 1.32
C VAL A 82 -9.19 2.97 0.27
N SER A 83 -9.60 2.27 -0.79
CA SER A 83 -10.50 2.83 -1.80
C SER A 83 -11.87 3.24 -1.24
N GLY A 84 -12.44 2.43 -0.34
CA GLY A 84 -13.70 2.73 0.33
C GLY A 84 -13.64 3.93 1.28
N SER A 85 -12.45 4.25 1.79
CA SER A 85 -12.19 5.43 2.62
C SER A 85 -11.91 6.70 1.82
N GLY A 86 -12.01 6.65 0.48
CA GLY A 86 -11.80 7.79 -0.42
C GLY A 86 -10.36 7.96 -0.92
N GLY A 87 -9.45 7.05 -0.57
CA GLY A 87 -8.10 6.99 -1.12
C GLY A 87 -8.03 6.14 -2.40
N GLN A 88 -6.82 5.95 -2.90
CA GLN A 88 -6.55 5.08 -4.04
C GLN A 88 -5.89 3.78 -3.58
N GLY A 89 -6.63 2.67 -3.64
CA GLY A 89 -6.13 1.33 -3.35
C GLY A 89 -5.97 0.48 -4.61
N VAL A 90 -4.74 0.04 -4.90
CA VAL A 90 -4.41 -0.81 -6.08
C VAL A 90 -3.58 -2.01 -5.67
N HIS A 91 -3.91 -3.19 -6.21
CA HIS A 91 -3.08 -4.39 -6.11
C HIS A 91 -2.57 -4.77 -7.51
N LEU A 92 -1.26 -4.81 -7.67
CA LEU A 92 -0.56 -5.22 -8.89
C LEU A 92 0.11 -6.57 -8.64
N GLY A 93 -0.38 -7.61 -9.32
CA GLY A 93 0.14 -8.97 -9.17
C GLY A 93 0.96 -9.40 -10.37
N ASP A 94 2.25 -9.60 -10.17
CA ASP A 94 3.18 -10.08 -11.20
C ASP A 94 3.70 -11.48 -10.88
N LYS A 95 4.06 -12.22 -11.93
CA LYS A 95 4.57 -13.59 -11.81
C LYS A 95 6.09 -13.66 -11.73
N ASP A 96 6.77 -12.62 -12.23
CA ASP A 96 8.22 -12.60 -12.37
C ASP A 96 8.78 -11.18 -12.26
N ALA A 97 10.11 -11.09 -12.15
CA ALA A 97 10.81 -9.82 -11.98
C ALA A 97 10.66 -8.85 -13.17
N SER A 98 10.32 -9.35 -14.37
CA SER A 98 10.10 -8.49 -15.54
C SER A 98 8.76 -7.76 -15.46
N GLY A 99 7.77 -8.36 -14.82
CA GLY A 99 6.50 -7.70 -14.48
C GLY A 99 6.66 -6.55 -13.48
N ILE A 100 7.59 -6.69 -12.53
CA ILE A 100 7.84 -5.68 -11.48
C ILE A 100 8.13 -4.29 -12.09
N ALA A 101 8.93 -4.22 -13.15
CA ALA A 101 9.27 -2.96 -13.79
C ALA A 101 8.01 -2.22 -14.27
N LYS A 102 7.09 -2.94 -14.93
CA LYS A 102 5.80 -2.37 -15.37
C LYS A 102 4.93 -1.94 -14.21
N SER A 103 4.95 -2.68 -13.10
CA SER A 103 4.24 -2.28 -11.88
C SER A 103 4.77 -0.98 -11.30
N PHE A 104 6.08 -0.72 -11.39
CA PHE A 104 6.65 0.57 -11.00
C PHE A 104 6.31 1.70 -11.98
N ASP A 105 6.18 1.42 -13.28
CA ASP A 105 5.70 2.42 -14.26
C ASP A 105 4.28 2.88 -13.88
N VAL A 106 3.38 1.96 -13.52
CA VAL A 106 2.03 2.28 -13.04
C VAL A 106 2.06 3.10 -11.75
N VAL A 107 2.95 2.77 -10.81
CA VAL A 107 3.12 3.59 -9.59
C VAL A 107 3.59 5.00 -9.94
N ALA A 108 4.55 5.14 -10.85
CA ALA A 108 5.06 6.43 -11.27
C ALA A 108 3.96 7.29 -11.90
N GLU A 109 3.08 6.70 -12.72
CA GLU A 109 1.92 7.39 -13.29
C GLU A 109 0.98 7.93 -12.20
N PHE A 110 0.67 7.13 -11.17
CA PHE A 110 -0.17 7.58 -10.06
C PHE A 110 0.45 8.73 -9.28
N LEU A 111 1.75 8.64 -8.99
CA LEU A 111 2.45 9.70 -8.28
C LEU A 111 2.55 10.98 -9.14
N ALA A 112 2.82 10.85 -10.44
CA ALA A 112 2.92 11.99 -11.36
C ALA A 112 1.58 12.71 -11.54
N ALA A 113 0.46 11.97 -11.54
CA ALA A 113 -0.88 12.54 -11.63
C ALA A 113 -1.21 13.46 -10.43
N GLU A 114 -0.72 13.13 -9.23
CA GLU A 114 -0.95 13.95 -8.03
C GLU A 114 -0.06 15.19 -7.94
N VAL A 115 1.16 15.14 -8.48
CA VAL A 115 2.07 16.31 -8.50
C VAL A 115 1.61 17.37 -9.50
N GLY A 116 0.54 17.08 -10.28
CA GLY A 116 -0.08 18.04 -11.18
C GLY A 116 0.90 18.49 -12.25
N GLY A 117 1.34 17.55 -13.10
CA GLY A 117 2.03 17.87 -14.36
C GLY A 117 3.03 19.02 -14.24
N ALA A 118 4.00 18.89 -13.34
CA ALA A 118 5.14 19.80 -13.34
C ALA A 118 5.93 19.51 -14.62
N THR A 119 5.53 20.17 -15.71
CA THR A 119 6.36 20.38 -16.89
C THR A 119 7.70 20.88 -16.41
N GLU A 120 8.75 20.16 -16.82
CA GLU A 120 10.14 20.59 -16.76
C GLU A 120 10.23 22.06 -17.20
N CYS A 121 10.81 22.90 -16.33
CA CYS A 121 11.29 24.24 -16.68
C CYS A 121 12.74 24.15 -17.15
#